data_AF-A0A976KN50-F1
#
_entry.id   AF-A0A976KN50-F1
#
_cell.length_a   1.000
_cell.length_b   1.000
_cell.length_c   1.000
_cell.angle_alpha   90.00
_cell.angle_beta   90.00
_cell.angle_gamma   90.00
#
_symmetry.space_group_name_H-M   'P 1'
#
loop_
_entity.id
_entity.type
_entity.pdbx_description
1 polymer ?
#
loop_
_entity_poly.entity_id
_entity_poly.type
_entity_poly.pdbx_seq_one_letter_code
_entity_poly.pdbx_strand_id
1 'polypeptide(L)'
;MTQLIIGRLAQNFNTQQRQITQNVIEKLLLSSLANNLSKYRGGKIDYMRLSGNLHRGRVSVRMRIVQQGQYPVALELRIAQGRDGWKVYDVAANGVSAVAHYRNYVRSVIQREGFEKALKRLAAE
;
A
#
# COMPACT_ATOMS: atom_id res chain seq x y z
N MET A 1 5.18 3.51 5.08
CA MET A 1 4.36 2.36 4.64
C MET A 1 4.85 1.05 5.21
N THR A 2 6.11 0.67 4.95
CA THR A 2 6.73 -0.59 5.39
C THR A 2 6.54 -0.90 6.88
N GLN A 3 6.79 0.07 7.76
CA GLN A 3 6.60 -0.11 9.21
C GLN A 3 5.14 -0.42 9.58
N LEU A 4 4.16 0.13 8.85
CA LEU A 4 2.75 -0.19 9.05
C LEU A 4 2.43 -1.61 8.55
N ILE A 5 3.10 -2.09 7.51
CA ILE A 5 2.89 -3.43 6.97
C ILE A 5 3.51 -4.50 7.87
N ILE A 6 4.71 -4.26 8.40
CA ILE A 6 5.40 -5.22 9.27
C ILE A 6 4.85 -5.19 10.71
N GLY A 7 4.40 -4.02 11.18
CA GLY A 7 3.82 -3.87 12.51
C GLY A 7 4.78 -4.27 13.63
N ARG A 8 4.30 -5.00 14.64
CA ARG A 8 5.09 -5.44 15.80
C ARG A 8 6.26 -6.37 15.44
N LEU A 9 6.19 -7.08 14.32
CA LEU A 9 7.29 -7.97 13.88
C LEU A 9 8.59 -7.21 13.61
N ALA A 10 8.51 -5.90 13.30
CA ALA A 10 9.68 -5.08 13.01
C ALA A 10 10.62 -4.93 14.22
N GLN A 11 10.10 -5.14 15.45
CA GLN A 11 10.91 -5.10 16.67
C GLN A 11 11.95 -6.23 16.70
N ASN A 12 11.67 -7.36 16.06
CA ASN A 12 12.56 -8.52 16.06
C ASN A 12 13.53 -8.54 14.87
N PHE A 13 13.48 -7.55 13.98
CA PHE A 13 14.29 -7.52 12.77
C PHE A 13 15.60 -6.76 13.00
N ASN A 14 16.70 -7.35 12.56
CA ASN A 14 17.98 -6.63 12.45
C ASN A 14 17.93 -5.60 11.31
N THR A 15 18.92 -4.72 11.24
CA THR A 15 18.96 -3.62 10.26
C THR A 15 18.87 -4.12 8.82
N GLN A 16 19.58 -5.21 8.49
CA GLN A 16 19.57 -5.79 7.15
C GLN A 16 18.19 -6.36 6.77
N GLN A 17 17.55 -7.06 7.71
CA GLN A 17 16.20 -7.60 7.53
C GLN A 17 15.16 -6.50 7.33
N ARG A 18 15.29 -5.37 8.05
CA ARG A 18 14.42 -4.20 7.84
C ARG A 18 14.59 -3.62 6.44
N GLN A 19 15.83 -3.47 5.98
CA GLN A 19 16.15 -2.93 4.65
C GLN A 19 15.59 -3.82 3.53
N ILE A 20 15.81 -5.14 3.61
CA ILE A 20 15.31 -6.10 2.63
C ILE A 20 13.78 -6.08 2.62
N THR A 21 13.14 -6.11 3.79
CA THR A 21 11.68 -6.10 3.86
C THR A 21 11.10 -4.81 3.29
N GLN A 22 11.78 -3.67 3.49
CA GLN A 22 11.39 -2.39 2.88
C GLN A 22 11.42 -2.45 1.36
N ASN A 23 12.54 -2.90 0.79
CA ASN A 23 12.71 -2.98 -0.66
C ASN A 23 11.70 -3.94 -1.30
N VAL A 24 11.47 -5.09 -0.66
CA VAL A 24 10.50 -6.09 -1.13
C VAL A 24 9.07 -5.54 -1.13
N ILE A 25 8.65 -4.91 -0.02
CA ILE A 25 7.32 -4.31 0.07
C ILE A 25 7.14 -3.19 -0.95
N GLU A 26 8.16 -2.36 -1.14
CA GLU A 26 8.16 -1.28 -2.13
C GLU A 26 8.01 -1.83 -3.55
N LYS A 27 8.81 -2.84 -3.90
CA LYS A 27 8.72 -3.52 -5.20
C LYS A 27 7.34 -4.12 -5.44
N LEU A 28 6.80 -4.88 -4.48
CA LEU A 28 5.46 -5.49 -4.60
C LEU A 28 4.37 -4.46 -4.82
N LEU A 29 4.41 -3.35 -4.07
CA LEU A 29 3.43 -2.28 -4.18
C LEU A 29 3.54 -1.57 -5.53
N LEU A 30 4.76 -1.21 -5.96
CA LEU A 30 5.01 -0.54 -7.24
C LEU A 30 4.65 -1.43 -8.43
N SER A 31 5.00 -2.72 -8.40
CA SER A 31 4.64 -3.69 -9.45
C SER A 31 3.12 -3.88 -9.55
N SER A 32 2.43 -4.00 -8.41
CA SER A 32 0.97 -4.12 -8.40
C SER A 32 0.30 -2.84 -8.92
N LEU A 33 0.79 -1.67 -8.51
CA LEU A 33 0.32 -0.38 -9.00
C LEU A 33 0.57 -0.23 -10.50
N ALA A 34 1.78 -0.51 -10.98
CA ALA A 34 2.13 -0.44 -12.39
C ALA A 34 1.25 -1.37 -13.25
N ASN A 35 0.96 -2.58 -12.77
CA ASN A 35 0.07 -3.52 -13.44
C ASN A 35 -1.40 -3.06 -13.46
N ASN A 36 -1.87 -2.42 -12.39
CA ASN A 36 -3.22 -1.88 -12.35
C ASN A 36 -3.35 -0.62 -13.22
N LEU A 37 -2.32 0.24 -13.23
CA LEU A 37 -2.26 1.43 -14.08
C LEU A 37 -2.10 1.07 -15.56
N SER A 38 -1.36 0.03 -15.92
CA SER A 38 -1.21 -0.41 -17.32
C SER A 38 -2.52 -0.93 -17.93
N LYS A 39 -3.44 -1.41 -17.09
CA LYS A 39 -4.80 -1.83 -17.46
C LYS A 39 -5.78 -0.67 -17.56
N TYR A 40 -5.38 0.53 -17.11
CA TYR A 40 -6.20 1.71 -17.24
C TYR A 40 -6.37 2.09 -18.72
N ARG A 41 -7.62 2.30 -19.14
CA ARG A 41 -7.98 2.62 -20.54
C ARG A 41 -8.68 3.97 -20.67
N GLY A 42 -8.26 4.97 -19.88
CA GLY A 42 -8.80 6.32 -20.01
C GLY A 42 -10.19 6.51 -19.42
N GLY A 43 -10.50 5.78 -18.34
CA GLY A 43 -11.74 5.98 -17.59
C GLY A 43 -11.90 7.41 -17.08
N LYS A 44 -13.10 7.77 -16.63
CA LYS A 44 -13.32 9.05 -15.93
C LYS A 44 -12.89 8.88 -14.47
N ILE A 45 -12.09 9.83 -13.96
CA ILE A 45 -11.77 9.91 -12.54
C ILE A 45 -12.64 11.01 -11.94
N ASP A 46 -13.63 10.63 -11.15
CA ASP A 46 -14.42 11.56 -10.37
C ASP A 46 -13.73 11.75 -9.00
N TYR A 47 -13.07 12.90 -8.82
CA TYR A 47 -12.46 13.27 -7.55
C TYR A 47 -13.53 13.69 -6.55
N MET A 48 -13.55 13.05 -5.39
CA MET A 48 -14.35 13.48 -4.25
C MET A 48 -13.54 14.44 -3.38
N ARG A 49 -14.22 15.28 -2.61
CA ARG A 49 -13.58 16.28 -1.75
C ARG A 49 -12.58 15.62 -0.79
N LEU A 50 -11.46 16.32 -0.61
CA LEU A 50 -10.48 16.00 0.41
C LEU A 50 -11.16 16.00 1.79
N SER A 51 -10.91 14.94 2.56
CA SER A 51 -11.46 14.74 3.90
C SER A 51 -10.33 14.59 4.91
N GLY A 52 -10.58 14.92 6.17
CA GLY A 52 -9.61 14.80 7.26
C GLY A 52 -9.17 16.14 7.82
N ASN A 53 -8.10 16.11 8.61
CA ASN A 53 -7.64 17.25 9.38
C ASN A 53 -6.23 17.63 8.93
N LEU A 54 -6.17 18.70 8.12
CA LEU A 54 -4.92 19.29 7.63
C LEU A 54 -3.98 19.67 8.77
N HIS A 55 -4.52 20.16 9.90
CA HIS A 55 -3.73 20.60 11.06
C HIS A 55 -3.13 19.42 11.85
N ARG A 56 -3.78 18.25 11.82
CA ARG A 56 -3.26 17.00 12.39
C ARG A 56 -2.36 16.23 11.41
N GLY A 57 -2.05 16.82 10.25
CA GLY A 57 -1.16 16.22 9.26
C GLY A 57 -1.69 14.91 8.68
N ARG A 58 -3.02 14.69 8.65
CA ARG A 58 -3.63 13.48 8.08
C ARG A 58 -4.88 13.82 7.28
N VAL A 59 -4.85 13.47 6.00
CA VAL A 59 -5.94 13.68 5.07
C VAL A 59 -6.19 12.42 4.24
N SER A 60 -7.38 12.31 3.68
CA SER A 60 -7.68 11.34 2.65
C SER A 60 -8.30 11.99 1.43
N VAL A 61 -7.94 11.49 0.25
CA VAL A 61 -8.50 11.89 -1.03
C VAL A 61 -9.23 10.67 -1.58
N ARG A 62 -10.54 10.81 -1.77
CA ARG A 62 -11.36 9.76 -2.37
C ARG A 62 -11.54 10.06 -3.85
N MET A 63 -11.47 9.03 -4.68
CA MET A 63 -11.70 9.12 -6.10
C MET A 63 -12.49 7.90 -6.57
N ARG A 64 -13.33 8.10 -7.57
CA ARG A 64 -14.05 7.02 -8.23
C ARG A 64 -13.52 6.88 -9.64
N ILE A 65 -13.01 5.71 -9.96
CA ILE A 65 -12.53 5.36 -11.28
C ILE A 65 -13.68 4.67 -12.01
N VAL A 66 -14.18 5.29 -13.08
CA VAL A 66 -15.27 4.77 -13.90
C VAL A 66 -14.71 4.42 -15.27
N GLN A 67 -14.75 3.13 -15.63
CA GLN A 67 -14.36 2.64 -16.95
C GLN A 67 -15.57 2.03 -17.66
N GLN A 68 -15.67 2.22 -18.97
CA GLN A 68 -16.78 1.70 -19.76
C GLN A 68 -16.81 0.16 -19.69
N GLY A 69 -17.98 -0.41 -19.38
CA GLY A 69 -18.15 -1.87 -19.27
C GLY A 69 -17.53 -2.50 -18.03
N GLN A 70 -17.05 -1.71 -17.06
CA GLN A 70 -16.48 -2.19 -15.80
C GLN A 70 -17.21 -1.56 -14.60
N TYR A 71 -17.26 -2.29 -13.49
CA TYR A 71 -17.78 -1.73 -12.25
C TYR A 71 -16.87 -0.59 -11.75
N PRO A 72 -17.44 0.55 -11.31
CA PRO A 72 -16.65 1.64 -10.76
C PRO A 72 -15.82 1.19 -9.56
N VAL A 73 -14.56 1.61 -9.52
CA VAL A 73 -13.66 1.35 -8.40
C VAL A 73 -13.58 2.60 -7.54
N ALA A 74 -13.94 2.47 -6.26
CA ALA A 74 -13.72 3.52 -5.28
C ALA A 74 -12.29 3.39 -4.74
N LEU A 75 -11.51 4.47 -4.79
CA LEU A 75 -10.14 4.49 -4.31
C LEU A 75 -9.96 5.63 -3.29
N GLU A 76 -9.32 5.33 -2.17
CA GLU A 76 -9.01 6.27 -1.10
C GLU A 76 -7.50 6.32 -0.89
N LEU A 77 -6.90 7.47 -1.19
CA LEU A 77 -5.51 7.77 -0.86
C LEU A 77 -5.46 8.32 0.56
N ARG A 78 -4.68 7.70 1.44
CA ARG A 78 -4.46 8.19 2.80
C ARG A 78 -3.09 8.82 2.85
N ILE A 79 -3.06 10.10 3.22
CA ILE A 79 -1.90 10.97 3.12
C ILE A 79 -1.55 11.49 4.50
N ALA A 80 -0.27 11.46 4.84
CA ALA A 80 0.23 12.01 6.09
C ALA A 80 1.33 13.03 5.81
N GLN A 81 1.35 14.08 6.61
CA GLN A 81 2.42 15.08 6.59
C GLN A 81 3.61 14.54 7.37
N GLY A 82 4.75 14.41 6.68
CA GLY A 82 6.05 14.11 7.27
C GLY A 82 6.98 15.32 7.22
N ARG A 83 8.25 15.10 7.60
CA ARG A 83 9.30 16.13 7.57
C ARG A 83 9.52 16.69 6.15
N ASP A 84 9.44 15.84 5.14
CA ASP A 84 9.64 16.21 3.73
C ASP A 84 8.32 16.56 3.00
N GLY A 85 7.25 16.84 3.76
CA GLY A 85 5.93 17.16 3.21
C GLY A 85 4.93 15.99 3.20
N TRP A 86 3.88 16.13 2.41
CA TRP A 86 2.76 15.18 2.35
C TRP A 86 3.13 13.94 1.54
N LYS A 87 2.98 12.76 2.15
CA LYS A 87 3.25 11.47 1.50
C LYS A 87 2.06 10.53 1.66
N VAL A 88 1.72 9.82 0.59
CA VAL A 88 0.73 8.74 0.64
C VAL A 88 1.32 7.61 1.47
N TYR A 89 0.60 7.15 2.49
CA TYR A 89 1.04 6.04 3.35
C TYR A 89 0.13 4.83 3.28
N ASP A 90 -1.01 4.92 2.61
CA ASP A 90 -1.90 3.79 2.35
C ASP A 90 -2.84 4.14 1.19
N VAL A 91 -3.24 3.11 0.46
CA VAL A 91 -4.22 3.19 -0.63
C VAL A 91 -5.28 2.15 -0.33
N ALA A 92 -6.54 2.53 -0.30
CA ALA A 92 -7.64 1.59 -0.16
C ALA A 92 -8.47 1.53 -1.44
N ALA A 93 -8.72 0.34 -1.94
CA ALA A 93 -9.62 0.10 -3.07
C ALA A 93 -10.87 -0.60 -2.55
N ASN A 94 -12.05 -0.03 -2.82
CA ASN A 94 -13.35 -0.52 -2.36
C ASN A 94 -13.37 -0.79 -0.83
N GLY A 95 -12.70 0.06 -0.06
CA GLY A 95 -12.58 -0.05 1.40
C GLY A 95 -11.46 -0.98 1.89
N VAL A 96 -10.83 -1.75 1.00
CA VAL A 96 -9.73 -2.66 1.35
C VAL A 96 -8.39 -1.94 1.28
N SER A 97 -7.75 -1.75 2.42
CA SER A 97 -6.42 -1.14 2.56
C SER A 97 -5.33 -2.05 1.99
N ALA A 98 -4.50 -1.51 1.12
CA ALA A 98 -3.30 -2.19 0.61
C ALA A 98 -2.35 -2.53 1.76
N VAL A 99 -2.13 -1.59 2.70
CA VAL A 99 -1.29 -1.85 3.89
C VAL A 99 -1.83 -3.02 4.72
N ALA A 100 -3.14 -3.08 4.96
CA ALA A 100 -3.74 -4.18 5.72
C ALA A 100 -3.64 -5.52 4.96
N HIS A 101 -3.91 -5.50 3.65
CA HIS A 101 -3.79 -6.67 2.79
C HIS A 101 -2.37 -7.25 2.81
N TYR A 102 -1.35 -6.43 2.51
CA TYR A 102 0.04 -6.88 2.51
C TYR A 102 0.53 -7.28 3.90
N ARG A 103 0.07 -6.61 4.97
CA ARG A 103 0.39 -7.03 6.35
C ARG A 103 -0.05 -8.46 6.61
N ASN A 104 -1.29 -8.78 6.26
CA ASN A 104 -1.86 -10.12 6.45
C ASN A 104 -1.14 -11.14 5.56
N TYR A 105 -0.87 -10.77 4.30
CA TYR A 105 -0.13 -11.63 3.38
C TYR A 105 1.27 -11.97 3.91
N VAL A 106 2.07 -10.95 4.22
CA VAL A 106 3.44 -11.12 4.76
C VAL A 106 3.43 -11.93 6.06
N ARG A 107 2.53 -11.64 7.00
CA ARG A 107 2.38 -12.45 8.23
C ARG A 107 2.08 -13.91 7.94
N SER A 108 1.20 -14.19 6.98
CA SER A 108 0.84 -15.56 6.62
C SER A 108 2.01 -16.33 5.99
N VAL A 109 2.82 -15.69 5.15
CA VAL A 109 3.99 -16.31 4.52
C VAL A 109 5.08 -16.55 5.56
N ILE A 110 5.36 -15.57 6.43
CA ILE A 110 6.33 -15.73 7.53
C ILE A 110 5.93 -16.88 8.47
N GLN A 111 4.65 -16.99 8.82
CA GLN A 111 4.15 -18.07 9.69
C GLN A 111 4.30 -19.46 9.05
N ARG A 112 4.15 -19.58 7.73
CA ARG A 112 4.24 -20.87 7.02
C ARG A 112 5.68 -21.30 6.73
N GLU A 113 6.53 -20.37 6.31
CA GLU A 113 7.81 -20.70 5.67
C GLU A 113 9.02 -20.20 6.48
N GLY A 114 8.79 -19.40 7.52
CA GLY A 114 9.85 -18.68 8.22
C GLY A 114 10.28 -17.41 7.48
N PHE A 115 10.89 -16.50 8.23
CA PHE A 115 11.14 -15.12 7.78
C PHE A 115 12.03 -15.03 6.52
N GLU A 116 13.16 -15.74 6.50
CA GLU A 116 14.12 -15.73 5.39
C GLU A 116 13.52 -16.25 4.08
N LYS A 117 12.77 -17.36 4.14
CA LYS A 117 12.09 -17.92 2.95
C LYS A 117 10.98 -17.01 2.45
N ALA A 118 10.21 -16.43 3.38
CA ALA A 118 9.17 -15.46 3.04
C ALA A 118 9.74 -14.26 2.29
N LEU A 119 10.85 -13.67 2.76
CA LEU A 119 11.49 -12.56 2.06
C LEU A 119 12.00 -12.93 0.68
N LYS A 120 12.64 -14.11 0.53
CA LYS A 120 13.12 -14.58 -0.78
C LYS A 120 11.96 -14.76 -1.77
N ARG A 121 10.85 -15.35 -1.32
CA ARG A 121 9.65 -15.54 -2.14
C ARG A 121 9.04 -14.20 -2.57
N LEU A 122 8.85 -13.29 -1.63
CA LEU A 122 8.28 -11.96 -1.88
C LEU A 122 9.19 -11.08 -2.75
N ALA A 123 10.51 -11.29 -2.72
CA ALA A 123 11.47 -10.60 -3.58
C ALA A 123 11.45 -11.12 -5.04
N ALA A 124 11.07 -12.38 -5.23
CA ALA A 124 11.00 -13.04 -6.53
C ALA A 124 9.69 -12.75 -7.29
N GLU A 125 8.62 -12.38 -6.58
CA GLU A 125 7.41 -11.76 -7.15
C GLU A 125 7.68 -10.34 -7.68
#